data_AF-A0A354TID3-F1
#
_entry.id   AF-A0A354TID3-F1
#
_cell.length_a   1.000
_cell.length_b   1.000
_cell.length_c   1.000
_cell.angle_alpha   90.00
_cell.angle_beta   90.00
_cell.angle_gamma   90.00
#
_symmetry.space_group_name_H-M   'P 1'
#
loop_
_entity.id
_entity.type
_entity.pdbx_description
1 polymer ?
#
loop_
_entity_poly.entity_id
_entity_poly.type
_entity_poly.pdbx_seq_one_letter_code
_entity_poly.pdbx_strand_id
1 'polypeptide(L)'
;TAELNDAMLRDVGTISRTDEDALRILMLKGWMADQPPDEAKMAALAQKNEGLKADVEVLGRLSSIQDLAADKDWKRFFKRHGWMAQLARAQTLEAKDPARQAVVQQGMGTAMVLISGMMLGMLAAVGGLVLMIWGIRRWRGGKLRLTLGRSSRGHGGVLIEGFAIYLLLFLLLPWLLRQLPVPLPRWVAYGPALVALILGMLWPLLRGMQRLLWRETLGLHRGAGWFKEMGAGVLGWLAALPLLVLGMIAASWITKLTGQFPSHPIVEVFAGNGWAKLGAVVLAVVWAPVSEELMFRGLLFPGLSAWLRWLLGMLLAAFVFAVIHPQGWAGVPAIMALAATFSFLRMWRQSLIAPMTAHALNNGIMCAMLLLLW
;
A
#
# COMPACT_ATOMS: atom_id res chain seq x y z
N THR A 1 28.88 -12.22 -18.01
CA THR A 1 28.03 -13.13 -17.20
C THR A 1 28.63 -13.38 -15.83
N ALA A 2 29.92 -13.72 -15.71
CA ALA A 2 30.61 -13.89 -14.41
C ALA A 2 30.65 -12.60 -13.56
N GLU A 3 31.00 -11.44 -14.13
CA GLU A 3 31.02 -10.17 -13.38
C GLU A 3 29.64 -9.70 -12.90
N LEU A 4 28.58 -9.99 -13.67
CA LEU A 4 27.20 -9.66 -13.30
C LEU A 4 26.72 -10.54 -12.14
N ASN A 5 27.10 -11.83 -12.16
CA ASN A 5 26.85 -12.76 -11.07
C ASN A 5 27.60 -12.32 -9.82
N ASP A 6 28.88 -11.95 -9.93
CA ASP A 6 29.69 -11.51 -8.79
C ASP A 6 29.16 -10.23 -8.11
N ALA A 7 28.69 -9.26 -8.90
CA ALA A 7 28.04 -8.05 -8.37
C ALA A 7 26.73 -8.38 -7.65
N MET A 8 25.86 -9.19 -8.26
CA MET A 8 24.61 -9.64 -7.62
C MET A 8 24.88 -10.45 -6.33
N LEU A 9 25.88 -11.33 -6.33
CA LEU A 9 26.24 -12.16 -5.19
C LEU A 9 26.78 -11.33 -4.01
N ARG A 10 27.45 -10.20 -4.26
CA ARG A 10 27.88 -9.26 -3.22
C ARG A 10 26.68 -8.53 -2.61
N ASP A 11 25.77 -8.01 -3.44
CA ASP A 11 24.60 -7.25 -2.99
C ASP A 11 23.64 -8.11 -2.17
N VAL A 12 23.37 -9.36 -2.58
CA VAL A 12 22.49 -10.28 -1.84
C VAL A 12 23.01 -10.56 -0.42
N GLY A 13 24.33 -10.54 -0.21
CA GLY A 13 24.93 -10.73 1.13
C GLY A 13 24.60 -9.61 2.12
N THR A 14 24.27 -8.41 1.65
CA THR A 14 23.92 -7.25 2.49
C THR A 14 22.47 -7.28 3.00
N ILE A 15 21.64 -8.20 2.47
CA ILE A 15 20.21 -8.30 2.75
C ILE A 15 19.92 -9.18 3.97
N SER A 16 20.90 -9.99 4.41
CA SER A 16 20.75 -10.90 5.55
C SER A 16 20.47 -10.12 6.85
N ARG A 17 19.34 -10.42 7.50
CA ARG A 17 19.00 -9.85 8.81
C ARG A 17 19.18 -10.85 9.95
N THR A 18 19.26 -12.14 9.64
CA THR A 18 19.38 -13.24 10.59
C THR A 18 20.40 -14.28 10.11
N ASP A 19 20.90 -15.13 11.01
CA ASP A 19 21.80 -16.21 10.61
C ASP A 19 21.11 -17.24 9.70
N GLU A 20 19.78 -17.40 9.83
CA GLU A 20 18.98 -18.22 8.91
C GLU A 20 18.96 -17.65 7.49
N ASP A 21 18.81 -16.33 7.36
CA ASP A 21 18.86 -15.65 6.05
C ASP A 21 20.24 -15.78 5.42
N ALA A 22 21.30 -15.72 6.22
CA ALA A 22 22.66 -15.95 5.75
C ALA A 22 22.81 -17.37 5.16
N LEU A 23 22.26 -18.39 5.81
CA LEU A 23 22.26 -19.77 5.29
C LEU A 23 21.43 -19.89 4.00
N ARG A 24 20.24 -19.27 3.94
CA ARG A 24 19.40 -19.22 2.72
C ARG A 24 20.13 -18.57 1.55
N ILE A 25 20.87 -17.49 1.83
CA ILE A 25 21.70 -16.82 0.83
C ILE A 25 22.79 -17.77 0.33
N LEU A 26 23.50 -18.50 1.20
CA LEU A 26 24.52 -19.47 0.76
C LEU A 26 23.95 -20.55 -0.17
N MET A 27 22.76 -21.07 0.11
CA MET A 27 22.06 -22.01 -0.78
C MET A 27 21.81 -21.39 -2.17
N LEU A 28 21.30 -20.16 -2.20
CA LEU A 28 21.05 -19.45 -3.46
C LEU A 28 22.35 -19.15 -4.23
N LYS A 29 23.42 -18.76 -3.53
CA LYS A 29 24.73 -18.51 -4.14
C LYS A 29 25.29 -19.77 -4.79
N GLY A 30 25.21 -20.90 -4.09
CA GLY A 30 25.62 -22.20 -4.63
C GLY A 30 24.86 -22.53 -5.91
N TRP A 31 23.54 -22.40 -5.89
CA TRP A 31 22.71 -22.59 -7.07
C TRP A 31 23.11 -21.69 -8.25
N MET A 32 23.33 -20.39 -8.01
CA MET A 32 23.72 -19.43 -9.05
C MET A 32 25.11 -19.70 -9.65
N ALA A 33 26.02 -20.26 -8.84
CA ALA A 33 27.37 -20.62 -9.26
C ALA A 33 27.46 -22.03 -9.85
N ASP A 34 26.37 -22.80 -9.84
CA ASP A 34 26.34 -24.24 -10.14
C ASP A 34 27.38 -25.03 -9.31
N GLN A 35 27.56 -24.62 -8.05
CA GLN A 35 28.51 -25.21 -7.10
C GLN A 35 27.84 -25.46 -5.75
N PRO A 36 28.22 -26.51 -5.00
CA PRO A 36 27.67 -26.71 -3.66
C PRO A 36 27.89 -25.45 -2.79
N PRO A 37 27.00 -25.17 -1.82
CA PRO A 37 27.18 -24.04 -0.92
C PRO A 37 28.53 -24.09 -0.21
N ASP A 38 29.14 -22.92 0.03
CA ASP A 38 30.47 -22.78 0.65
C ASP A 38 30.51 -23.42 2.05
N GLU A 39 31.17 -24.58 2.16
CA GLU A 39 31.24 -25.38 3.38
C GLU A 39 31.87 -24.63 4.56
N ALA A 40 32.92 -23.82 4.32
CA ALA A 40 33.58 -23.07 5.37
C ALA A 40 32.65 -22.02 5.97
N LYS A 41 31.86 -21.33 5.13
CA LYS A 41 30.87 -20.36 5.59
C LYS A 41 29.67 -21.02 6.28
N MET A 42 29.23 -22.19 5.81
CA MET A 42 28.19 -22.97 6.49
C MET A 42 28.66 -23.45 7.88
N ALA A 43 29.89 -23.95 7.98
CA ALA A 43 30.48 -24.37 9.25
C ALA A 43 30.61 -23.20 10.23
N ALA A 44 31.02 -22.02 9.75
CA ALA A 44 31.08 -20.80 10.57
C ALA A 44 29.68 -20.39 11.09
N LEU A 45 28.63 -20.48 10.26
CA LEU A 45 27.25 -20.21 10.69
C LEU A 45 26.75 -21.24 11.72
N ALA A 46 27.07 -22.52 11.53
CA ALA A 46 26.73 -23.59 12.47
C ALA A 46 27.44 -23.43 13.83
N GLN A 47 28.68 -22.93 13.84
CA GLN A 47 29.39 -22.59 15.08
C GLN A 47 28.77 -21.38 15.77
N LYS A 48 28.37 -20.36 15.00
CA LYS A 48 27.76 -19.13 15.51
C LYS A 48 26.35 -19.36 16.07
N ASN A 49 25.56 -20.21 15.42
CA ASN A 49 24.17 -20.49 15.79
C ASN A 49 23.96 -22.00 15.88
N GLU A 50 23.86 -22.49 17.11
CA GLU A 50 23.65 -23.92 17.40
C GLU A 50 22.36 -24.47 16.78
N GLY A 51 21.32 -23.63 16.64
CA GLY A 51 20.08 -23.99 15.97
C GLY A 51 20.25 -24.36 14.50
N LEU A 52 21.29 -23.86 13.83
CA LEU A 52 21.61 -24.12 12.42
C LEU A 52 22.54 -25.33 12.22
N LYS A 53 23.18 -25.88 13.25
CA LYS A 53 24.10 -27.04 13.12
C LYS A 53 23.46 -28.19 12.36
N ALA A 54 22.26 -28.58 12.81
CA ALA A 54 21.55 -29.69 12.19
C ALA A 54 20.95 -29.34 10.81
N ASP A 55 20.84 -28.06 10.44
CA ASP A 55 20.44 -27.67 9.08
C ASP A 55 21.62 -27.79 8.10
N VAL A 56 22.82 -27.40 8.55
CA VAL A 56 24.07 -27.59 7.80
C VAL A 56 24.39 -29.07 7.62
N GLU A 57 24.13 -29.90 8.63
CA GLU A 57 24.26 -31.35 8.54
C GLU A 57 23.32 -31.95 7.48
N VAL A 58 22.05 -31.50 7.44
CA VAL A 58 21.10 -31.91 6.40
C VAL A 58 21.61 -31.52 5.02
N LEU A 59 22.11 -30.29 4.84
CA LEU A 59 22.69 -29.81 3.58
C LEU A 59 23.84 -30.70 3.09
N GLY A 60 24.75 -31.09 3.99
CA GLY A 60 25.90 -31.94 3.65
C GLY A 60 25.52 -33.37 3.24
N ARG A 61 24.36 -33.87 3.69
CA ARG A 61 23.87 -35.21 3.35
C ARG A 61 22.73 -35.22 2.33
N LEU A 62 22.34 -34.07 1.75
CA LEU A 62 21.18 -34.00 0.85
C LEU A 62 21.22 -35.01 -0.29
N SER A 63 22.39 -35.21 -0.91
CA SER A 63 22.57 -36.14 -2.02
C SER A 63 22.33 -37.61 -1.62
N SER A 64 22.55 -37.97 -0.35
CA SER A 64 22.40 -39.35 0.14
C SER A 64 21.01 -39.68 0.69
N ILE A 65 20.12 -38.68 0.84
CA ILE A 65 18.74 -38.92 1.30
C ILE A 65 17.91 -39.53 0.16
N GLN A 66 17.50 -40.78 0.33
CA GLN A 66 16.64 -41.50 -0.62
C GLN A 66 15.16 -41.18 -0.44
N ASP A 67 14.65 -41.24 0.80
CA ASP A 67 13.25 -40.95 1.12
C ASP A 67 13.10 -39.70 2.00
N LEU A 68 12.86 -38.57 1.33
CA LEU A 68 12.60 -37.28 1.98
C LEU A 68 11.31 -37.29 2.81
N ALA A 69 10.31 -38.12 2.47
CA ALA A 69 9.05 -38.18 3.20
C ALA A 69 9.19 -38.94 4.52
N ALA A 70 10.18 -39.83 4.65
CA ALA A 70 10.50 -40.51 5.90
C ALA A 70 11.50 -39.72 6.78
N ASP A 71 12.36 -38.90 6.19
CA ASP A 71 13.43 -38.20 6.91
C ASP A 71 12.91 -37.05 7.80
N LYS A 72 13.12 -37.17 9.12
CA LYS A 72 12.68 -36.20 10.13
C LYS A 72 13.45 -34.89 10.06
N ASP A 73 14.74 -34.93 9.77
CA ASP A 73 15.59 -33.74 9.73
C ASP A 73 15.31 -32.93 8.48
N TRP A 74 15.07 -33.60 7.34
CA TRP A 74 14.56 -32.95 6.13
C TRP A 74 13.23 -32.25 6.39
N LYS A 75 12.26 -32.90 7.06
CA LYS A 75 10.99 -32.25 7.39
C LYS A 75 11.18 -30.99 8.23
N ARG A 76 12.10 -31.03 9.20
CA ARG A 76 12.43 -29.88 10.04
C ARG A 76 13.08 -28.76 9.22
N PHE A 77 14.04 -29.12 8.37
CA PHE A 77 14.76 -28.22 7.48
C PHE A 77 13.80 -27.56 6.47
N PHE A 78 12.93 -28.36 5.83
CA PHE A 78 11.90 -27.88 4.92
C PHE A 78 10.90 -26.95 5.61
N LYS A 79 10.47 -27.28 6.84
CA LYS A 79 9.59 -26.40 7.62
C LYS A 79 10.24 -25.03 7.92
N ARG A 80 11.56 -25.00 8.11
CA ARG A 80 12.32 -23.78 8.44
C ARG A 80 12.70 -22.94 7.22
N HIS A 81 13.08 -23.58 6.11
CA HIS A 81 13.62 -22.88 4.93
C HIS A 81 12.68 -22.87 3.72
N GLY A 82 11.59 -23.63 3.74
CA GLY A 82 10.55 -23.63 2.71
C GLY A 82 11.11 -23.90 1.33
N TRP A 83 10.83 -23.01 0.38
CA TRP A 83 11.28 -23.13 -1.02
C TRP A 83 12.81 -23.19 -1.16
N MET A 84 13.57 -22.52 -0.27
CA MET A 84 15.05 -22.58 -0.32
C MET A 84 15.59 -23.99 -0.02
N ALA A 85 14.89 -24.79 0.79
CA ALA A 85 15.25 -26.19 1.00
C ALA A 85 15.05 -27.02 -0.27
N GLN A 86 13.96 -26.79 -1.00
CA GLN A 86 13.71 -27.44 -2.29
C GLN A 86 14.76 -27.06 -3.33
N LEU A 87 15.20 -25.80 -3.34
CA LEU A 87 16.29 -25.33 -4.19
C LEU A 87 17.61 -26.06 -3.90
N ALA A 88 17.98 -26.19 -2.61
CA ALA A 88 19.18 -26.92 -2.22
C ALA A 88 19.12 -28.40 -2.61
N ARG A 89 17.96 -29.05 -2.44
CA ARG A 89 17.76 -30.45 -2.90
C ARG A 89 17.82 -30.55 -4.42
N ALA A 90 17.18 -29.64 -5.14
CA ALA A 90 17.19 -29.62 -6.60
C ALA A 90 18.62 -29.53 -7.16
N GLN A 91 19.55 -28.89 -6.44
CA GLN A 91 20.94 -28.80 -6.82
C GLN A 91 21.66 -30.16 -6.83
N THR A 92 21.27 -31.10 -5.96
CA THR A 92 21.87 -32.44 -5.90
C THR A 92 21.33 -33.41 -6.95
N LEU A 93 20.37 -32.97 -7.78
CA LEU A 93 19.67 -33.79 -8.76
C LEU A 93 20.11 -33.47 -10.19
N GLU A 94 19.96 -34.42 -11.10
CA GLU A 94 20.25 -34.21 -12.53
C GLU A 94 19.31 -33.18 -13.16
N ALA A 95 19.74 -32.52 -14.24
CA ALA A 95 18.97 -31.48 -14.94
C ALA A 95 17.61 -31.96 -15.48
N LYS A 96 17.48 -33.27 -15.78
CA LYS A 96 16.25 -33.88 -16.30
C LYS A 96 15.31 -34.36 -15.19
N ASP A 97 15.74 -34.30 -13.93
CA ASP A 97 14.93 -34.77 -12.81
C ASP A 97 13.66 -33.91 -12.67
N PRO A 98 12.45 -34.51 -12.58
CA PRO A 98 11.21 -33.78 -12.44
C PRO A 98 11.16 -32.83 -11.24
N ALA A 99 11.79 -33.19 -10.11
CA ALA A 99 11.82 -32.36 -8.92
C ALA A 99 12.70 -31.12 -9.11
N ARG A 100 13.84 -31.26 -9.82
CA ARG A 100 14.67 -30.10 -10.20
C ARG A 100 13.93 -29.19 -11.17
N GLN A 101 13.28 -29.78 -12.19
CA GLN A 101 12.49 -29.01 -13.16
C GLN A 101 11.34 -28.24 -12.51
N ALA A 102 10.64 -28.84 -11.55
CA ALA A 102 9.56 -28.17 -10.82
C ALA A 102 10.03 -26.93 -10.08
N VAL A 103 11.17 -27.01 -9.37
CA VAL A 103 11.75 -25.85 -8.66
C VAL A 103 12.18 -24.74 -9.62
N VAL A 104 12.82 -25.11 -10.73
CA VAL A 104 13.21 -24.16 -11.78
C VAL A 104 12.00 -23.48 -12.41
N GLN A 105 10.95 -24.23 -12.76
CA GLN A 105 9.73 -23.69 -13.33
C GLN A 105 9.01 -22.75 -12.37
N GLN A 106 8.96 -23.08 -11.07
CA GLN A 106 8.42 -22.18 -10.06
C GLN A 106 9.23 -20.88 -9.98
N GLY A 107 10.56 -20.97 -9.91
CA GLY A 107 11.44 -19.79 -9.88
C GLY A 107 11.29 -18.92 -11.13
N MET A 108 11.22 -19.53 -12.32
CA MET A 108 10.96 -18.83 -13.58
C MET A 108 9.57 -18.19 -13.60
N GLY A 109 8.53 -18.90 -13.13
CA GLY A 109 7.17 -18.38 -13.01
C GLY A 109 7.11 -17.13 -12.15
N THR A 110 7.71 -17.18 -10.96
CA THR A 110 7.81 -16.02 -10.06
C THR A 110 8.60 -14.88 -10.70
N ALA A 111 9.76 -15.16 -11.32
CA ALA A 111 10.56 -14.14 -11.98
C ALA A 111 9.80 -13.46 -13.14
N MET A 112 9.10 -14.23 -13.97
CA MET A 112 8.27 -13.71 -15.06
C MET A 112 7.13 -12.83 -14.53
N VAL A 113 6.48 -13.22 -13.44
CA VAL A 113 5.43 -12.41 -12.80
C VAL A 113 6.02 -11.09 -12.28
N LEU A 114 7.16 -11.12 -11.60
CA LEU A 114 7.81 -9.93 -11.06
C LEU A 114 8.27 -8.98 -12.17
N ILE A 115 8.96 -9.50 -13.20
CA ILE A 115 9.41 -8.71 -14.36
C ILE A 115 8.22 -8.12 -15.11
N SER A 116 7.18 -8.93 -15.39
CA SER A 116 5.97 -8.44 -16.07
C SER A 116 5.26 -7.37 -15.26
N GLY A 117 5.16 -7.55 -13.93
CA GLY A 117 4.61 -6.55 -13.03
C GLY A 117 5.42 -5.24 -13.03
N MET A 118 6.75 -5.33 -13.02
CA MET A 118 7.63 -4.17 -13.10
C MET A 118 7.48 -3.44 -14.44
N MET A 119 7.46 -4.17 -15.56
CA MET A 119 7.23 -3.60 -16.89
C MET A 119 5.87 -2.93 -17.01
N LEU A 120 4.81 -3.56 -16.50
CA LEU A 120 3.46 -2.98 -16.47
C LEU A 120 3.42 -1.71 -15.61
N GLY A 121 4.09 -1.72 -14.45
CA GLY A 121 4.23 -0.55 -13.59
C GLY A 121 4.97 0.60 -14.29
N MET A 122 6.05 0.30 -15.01
CA MET A 122 6.78 1.30 -15.80
C MET A 122 5.93 1.87 -16.93
N LEU A 123 5.21 1.03 -17.67
CA LEU A 123 4.27 1.46 -18.72
C LEU A 123 3.17 2.36 -18.13
N ALA A 124 2.61 1.99 -16.97
CA ALA A 124 1.63 2.80 -16.27
C ALA A 124 2.20 4.15 -15.83
N ALA A 125 3.44 4.18 -15.32
CA ALA A 125 4.11 5.43 -14.94
C ALA A 125 4.37 6.35 -16.14
N VAL A 126 4.83 5.81 -17.27
CA VAL A 126 5.04 6.57 -18.51
C VAL A 126 3.69 7.07 -19.07
N GLY A 127 2.68 6.20 -19.16
CA GLY A 127 1.33 6.59 -19.57
C GLY A 127 0.73 7.65 -18.64
N GLY A 128 0.95 7.52 -17.34
CA GLY A 128 0.58 8.49 -16.32
C GLY A 128 1.25 9.85 -16.54
N LEU A 129 2.54 9.87 -16.86
CA LEU A 129 3.27 11.11 -17.21
C LEU A 129 2.68 11.78 -18.45
N VAL A 130 2.37 11.01 -19.49
CA VAL A 130 1.71 11.52 -20.70
C VAL A 130 0.34 12.12 -20.36
N LEU A 131 -0.48 11.42 -19.56
CA LEU A 131 -1.78 11.90 -19.11
C LEU A 131 -1.69 13.16 -18.26
N MET A 132 -0.69 13.24 -17.36
CA MET A 132 -0.44 14.42 -16.53
C MET A 132 -0.08 15.63 -17.39
N ILE A 133 0.87 15.49 -18.32
CA ILE A 133 1.28 16.55 -19.24
C ILE A 133 0.09 16.99 -20.10
N TRP A 134 -0.66 16.04 -20.64
CA TRP A 134 -1.85 16.31 -21.43
C TRP A 134 -2.93 17.05 -20.63
N GLY A 135 -3.16 16.64 -19.38
CA GLY A 135 -4.08 17.30 -18.45
C GLY A 135 -3.66 18.74 -18.16
N ILE A 136 -2.38 18.98 -17.87
CA ILE A 136 -1.82 20.32 -17.66
C ILE A 136 -2.02 21.20 -18.91
N ARG A 137 -1.76 20.67 -20.11
CA ARG A 137 -1.99 21.40 -21.37
C ARG A 137 -3.45 21.75 -21.56
N ARG A 138 -4.38 20.83 -21.27
CA ARG A 138 -5.83 21.05 -21.37
C ARG A 138 -6.33 22.07 -20.35
N TRP A 139 -5.76 22.07 -19.15
CA TRP A 139 -6.04 23.07 -18.12
C TRP A 139 -5.54 24.45 -18.53
N ARG A 140 -4.28 24.58 -18.94
CA ARG A 140 -3.71 25.85 -19.43
C ARG A 140 -4.43 26.39 -20.67
N GLY A 141 -4.92 25.50 -21.54
CA GLY A 141 -5.74 25.85 -22.70
C GLY A 141 -7.23 26.12 -22.40
N GLY A 142 -7.63 26.20 -21.12
CA GLY A 142 -9.00 26.52 -20.71
C GLY A 142 -10.05 25.42 -20.93
N LYS A 143 -9.64 24.24 -21.41
CA LYS A 143 -10.52 23.09 -21.68
C LYS A 143 -10.89 22.32 -20.40
N LEU A 144 -10.03 22.35 -19.38
CA LEU A 144 -10.35 21.87 -18.03
C LEU A 144 -10.65 23.06 -17.13
N ARG A 145 -11.86 23.10 -16.59
CA ARG A 145 -12.27 24.13 -15.63
C ARG A 145 -12.02 23.59 -14.22
N LEU A 146 -11.03 24.16 -13.53
CA LEU A 146 -10.79 23.90 -12.11
C LEU A 146 -11.60 24.91 -11.31
N THR A 147 -12.88 24.61 -11.16
CA THR A 147 -13.76 25.40 -10.30
C THR A 147 -13.91 24.67 -8.99
N LEU A 148 -14.14 25.40 -7.91
CA LEU A 148 -14.80 24.86 -6.75
C LEU A 148 -15.97 25.82 -6.55
N GLY A 149 -17.19 25.33 -6.38
CA GLY A 149 -18.35 26.18 -6.12
C GLY A 149 -17.97 27.23 -5.07
N ARG A 150 -18.00 28.53 -5.43
CA ARG A 150 -17.57 29.61 -4.54
C ARG A 150 -18.50 29.63 -3.33
N SER A 151 -18.05 29.04 -2.24
CA SER A 151 -18.74 29.11 -0.96
C SER A 151 -18.31 30.42 -0.28
N SER A 152 -19.26 31.13 0.33
CA SER A 152 -18.92 32.28 1.17
C SER A 152 -18.00 31.84 2.33
N ARG A 153 -17.22 32.76 2.90
CA ARG A 153 -16.39 32.45 4.08
C ARG A 153 -17.23 31.88 5.24
N GLY A 154 -18.47 32.36 5.42
CA GLY A 154 -19.40 31.83 6.41
C GLY A 154 -19.74 30.35 6.15
N HIS A 155 -20.12 30.00 4.93
CA HIS A 155 -20.34 28.59 4.56
C HIS A 155 -19.06 27.76 4.72
N GLY A 156 -17.91 28.29 4.30
CA GLY A 156 -16.62 27.61 4.47
C GLY A 156 -16.29 27.33 5.94
N GLY A 157 -16.57 28.28 6.83
CA GLY A 157 -16.43 28.09 8.29
C GLY A 157 -17.28 26.93 8.80
N VAL A 158 -18.55 26.86 8.41
CA VAL A 158 -19.46 25.76 8.79
C VAL A 158 -18.97 24.39 8.32
N LEU A 159 -18.35 24.30 7.13
CA LEU A 159 -17.74 23.04 6.66
C LEU A 159 -16.53 22.64 7.50
N ILE A 160 -15.68 23.60 7.88
CA ILE A 160 -14.53 23.36 8.76
C ILE A 160 -15.01 22.92 10.15
N GLU A 161 -16.06 23.54 10.70
CA GLU A 161 -16.70 23.11 11.95
C GLU A 161 -17.15 21.64 11.84
N GLY A 162 -17.83 21.27 10.76
CA GLY A 162 -18.29 19.88 10.53
C GLY A 162 -17.14 18.89 10.45
N PHE A 163 -16.05 19.24 9.75
CA PHE A 163 -14.84 18.42 9.71
C PHE A 163 -14.16 18.31 11.08
N ALA A 164 -14.10 19.40 11.85
CA ALA A 164 -13.51 19.41 13.19
C ALA A 164 -14.31 18.51 14.15
N ILE A 165 -15.64 18.53 14.08
CA ILE A 165 -16.52 17.65 14.85
C ILE A 165 -16.29 16.19 14.45
N TYR A 166 -16.23 15.90 13.15
CA TYR A 166 -15.87 14.56 12.66
C TYR A 166 -14.55 14.10 13.28
N LEU A 167 -13.48 14.89 13.17
CA LEU A 167 -12.15 14.50 13.63
C LEU A 167 -12.11 14.32 15.15
N LEU A 168 -12.74 15.23 15.89
CA LEU A 168 -12.83 15.14 17.35
C LEU A 168 -13.55 13.84 17.77
N LEU A 169 -14.71 13.56 17.20
CA LEU A 169 -15.50 12.37 17.55
C LEU A 169 -14.84 11.08 17.07
N PHE A 170 -14.20 11.10 15.91
CA PHE A 170 -13.46 9.96 15.35
C PHE A 170 -12.31 9.54 16.26
N LEU A 171 -11.69 10.47 16.99
CA LEU A 171 -10.62 10.18 17.95
C LEU A 171 -11.18 9.89 19.35
N LEU A 172 -12.12 10.72 19.83
CA LEU A 172 -12.64 10.67 21.20
C LEU A 172 -13.51 9.45 21.47
N LEU A 173 -14.42 9.10 20.56
CA LEU A 173 -15.38 8.01 20.80
C LEU A 173 -14.71 6.63 20.89
N PRO A 174 -13.79 6.23 19.99
CA PRO A 174 -13.05 4.97 20.17
C PRO A 174 -12.18 4.97 21.43
N TRP A 175 -11.60 6.12 21.80
CA TRP A 175 -10.83 6.25 23.03
C TRP A 175 -11.72 6.02 24.27
N LEU A 176 -12.90 6.64 24.33
CA LEU A 176 -13.88 6.44 25.41
C LEU A 176 -14.33 4.99 25.52
N LEU A 177 -14.65 4.34 24.39
CA LEU A 177 -15.05 2.93 24.38
C LEU A 177 -13.96 2.01 24.95
N ARG A 178 -12.68 2.32 24.73
CA ARG A 178 -11.55 1.55 25.29
C ARG A 178 -11.39 1.71 26.80
N GLN A 179 -11.96 2.76 27.40
CA GLN A 179 -11.94 2.95 28.86
C GLN A 179 -12.99 2.10 29.58
N LEU A 180 -13.94 1.51 28.85
CA LEU A 180 -14.97 0.67 29.45
C LEU A 180 -14.37 -0.67 29.90
N PRO A 181 -14.61 -1.12 31.14
CA PRO A 181 -14.06 -2.38 31.65
C PRO A 181 -14.79 -3.62 31.12
N VAL A 182 -15.53 -3.51 30.02
CA VAL A 182 -16.39 -4.57 29.47
C VAL A 182 -15.79 -5.05 28.14
N PRO A 183 -15.65 -6.37 27.93
CA PRO A 183 -15.19 -6.90 26.65
C PRO A 183 -16.25 -6.63 25.58
N LEU A 184 -15.93 -5.72 24.65
CA LEU A 184 -16.80 -5.39 23.52
C LEU A 184 -16.44 -6.23 22.29
N PRO A 185 -17.43 -6.72 21.52
CA PRO A 185 -17.19 -7.33 20.23
C PRO A 185 -16.44 -6.37 19.29
N ARG A 186 -15.53 -6.91 18.46
CA ARG A 186 -14.70 -6.10 17.54
C ARG A 186 -15.51 -5.20 16.60
N TRP A 187 -16.72 -5.63 16.20
CA TRP A 187 -17.56 -4.84 15.31
C TRP A 187 -18.09 -3.55 15.95
N VAL A 188 -18.20 -3.50 17.29
CA VAL A 188 -18.61 -2.28 18.02
C VAL A 188 -17.59 -1.17 17.83
N ALA A 189 -16.31 -1.49 17.58
CA ALA A 189 -15.26 -0.51 17.35
C ALA A 189 -15.47 0.35 16.09
N TYR A 190 -16.30 -0.10 15.12
CA TYR A 190 -16.62 0.66 13.92
C TYR A 190 -17.79 1.65 14.11
N GLY A 191 -18.65 1.44 15.11
CA GLY A 191 -19.79 2.30 15.43
C GLY A 191 -19.40 3.78 15.65
N PRO A 192 -18.37 4.08 16.46
CA PRO A 192 -17.83 5.44 16.63
C PRO A 192 -17.51 6.16 15.32
N ALA A 193 -16.86 5.48 14.37
CA ALA A 193 -16.47 6.08 13.10
C ALA A 193 -17.70 6.45 12.26
N LEU A 194 -18.73 5.60 12.26
CA LEU A 194 -20.00 5.88 11.59
C LEU A 194 -20.73 7.08 12.24
N VAL A 195 -20.77 7.14 13.57
CA VAL A 195 -21.38 8.27 14.32
C VAL A 195 -20.65 9.56 14.00
N ALA A 196 -19.31 9.57 14.07
CA ALA A 196 -18.49 10.72 13.73
C ALA A 196 -18.74 11.19 12.28
N LEU A 197 -18.79 10.25 11.33
CA LEU A 197 -19.06 10.54 9.92
C LEU A 197 -20.42 11.20 9.72
N ILE A 198 -21.49 10.62 10.30
CA ILE A 198 -22.85 11.14 10.19
C ILE A 198 -22.94 12.54 10.80
N LEU A 199 -22.43 12.74 12.01
CA LEU A 199 -22.51 14.01 12.71
C LEU A 199 -21.71 15.11 11.99
N GLY A 200 -20.49 14.82 11.53
CA GLY A 200 -19.70 15.77 10.74
C GLY A 200 -20.35 16.12 9.40
N MET A 201 -20.90 15.13 8.70
CA MET A 201 -21.58 15.32 7.41
C MET A 201 -22.88 16.13 7.52
N LEU A 202 -23.66 15.92 8.58
CA LEU A 202 -24.94 16.59 8.80
C LEU A 202 -24.77 17.94 9.51
N TRP A 203 -23.60 18.22 10.11
CA TRP A 203 -23.35 19.48 10.81
C TRP A 203 -23.72 20.74 10.01
N PRO A 204 -23.36 20.87 8.71
CA PRO A 204 -23.74 22.07 7.97
C PRO A 204 -25.26 22.25 7.85
N LEU A 205 -26.03 21.16 7.75
CA LEU A 205 -27.49 21.22 7.74
C LEU A 205 -28.04 21.68 9.09
N LEU A 206 -27.46 21.20 10.19
CA LEU A 206 -27.81 21.61 11.56
C LEU A 206 -27.50 23.10 11.80
N ARG A 207 -26.48 23.64 11.11
CA ARG A 207 -26.13 25.07 11.12
C ARG A 207 -26.95 25.91 10.13
N GLY A 208 -27.98 25.33 9.51
CA GLY A 208 -28.92 26.05 8.65
C GLY A 208 -28.52 26.15 7.18
N MET A 209 -27.50 25.42 6.73
CA MET A 209 -27.15 25.38 5.31
C MET A 209 -28.28 24.73 4.50
N GLN A 210 -28.71 25.37 3.42
CA GLN A 210 -29.77 24.83 2.56
C GLN A 210 -29.35 23.48 1.97
N ARG A 211 -30.29 22.51 1.94
CA ARG A 211 -30.01 21.13 1.48
C ARG A 211 -29.41 21.05 0.08
N LEU A 212 -29.87 21.88 -0.86
CA LEU A 212 -29.34 21.90 -2.22
C LEU A 212 -27.87 22.35 -2.23
N LEU A 213 -27.58 23.46 -1.56
CA LEU A 213 -26.23 23.99 -1.43
C LEU A 213 -25.30 23.01 -0.72
N TRP A 214 -25.74 22.41 0.40
CA TRP A 214 -25.00 21.34 1.08
C TRP A 214 -24.64 20.20 0.13
N ARG A 215 -25.64 19.69 -0.62
CA ARG A 215 -25.43 18.57 -1.56
C ARG A 215 -24.42 18.92 -2.66
N GLU A 216 -24.51 20.14 -3.21
CA GLU A 216 -23.59 20.63 -4.25
C GLU A 216 -22.18 20.90 -3.71
N THR A 217 -22.06 21.53 -2.54
CA THR A 217 -20.79 21.85 -1.90
C THR A 217 -20.03 20.58 -1.49
N LEU A 218 -20.72 19.56 -0.97
CA LEU A 218 -20.07 18.29 -0.68
C LEU A 218 -19.68 17.54 -1.97
N GLY A 219 -20.35 17.81 -3.10
CA GLY A 219 -20.14 17.09 -4.36
C GLY A 219 -20.97 15.82 -4.49
N LEU A 220 -22.12 15.78 -3.81
CA LEU A 220 -23.06 14.66 -3.76
C LEU A 220 -24.02 14.68 -4.96
N HIS A 221 -23.44 14.59 -6.16
CA HIS A 221 -24.18 14.54 -7.41
C HIS A 221 -23.47 13.66 -8.44
N ARG A 222 -24.23 13.23 -9.46
CA ARG A 222 -23.74 12.32 -10.49
C ARG A 222 -22.79 12.98 -11.51
N GLY A 223 -22.68 14.31 -11.49
CA GLY A 223 -21.82 15.05 -12.43
C GLY A 223 -22.25 14.76 -13.87
N ALA A 224 -21.33 14.30 -14.70
CA ALA A 224 -21.60 13.88 -16.08
C ALA A 224 -22.15 12.43 -16.20
N GLY A 225 -22.46 11.77 -15.08
CA GLY A 225 -22.91 10.39 -14.99
C GLY A 225 -21.85 9.45 -14.41
N TRP A 226 -22.29 8.40 -13.71
CA TRP A 226 -21.42 7.49 -12.95
C TRP A 226 -20.18 7.01 -13.72
N PHE A 227 -20.37 6.42 -14.90
CA PHE A 227 -19.26 5.85 -15.68
C PHE A 227 -18.24 6.90 -16.13
N LYS A 228 -18.68 8.10 -16.50
CA LYS A 228 -17.77 9.19 -16.92
C LYS A 228 -16.98 9.74 -15.74
N GLU A 229 -17.60 9.82 -14.57
CA GLU A 229 -16.90 10.24 -13.34
C GLU A 229 -15.89 9.18 -12.88
N MET A 230 -16.28 7.89 -12.89
CA MET A 230 -15.39 6.78 -12.56
C MET A 230 -14.19 6.72 -13.52
N GLY A 231 -14.44 6.84 -14.83
CA GLY A 231 -13.38 6.89 -15.84
C GLY A 231 -12.43 8.07 -15.63
N ALA A 232 -12.95 9.25 -15.24
CA ALA A 232 -12.11 10.38 -14.87
C ALA A 232 -11.28 10.12 -13.60
N GLY A 233 -11.83 9.38 -12.64
CA GLY A 233 -11.10 8.89 -11.46
C GLY A 233 -9.94 7.98 -11.83
N VAL A 234 -10.16 6.97 -12.69
CA VAL A 234 -9.10 6.07 -13.17
C VAL A 234 -8.00 6.82 -13.93
N LEU A 235 -8.38 7.68 -14.88
CA LEU A 235 -7.42 8.50 -15.63
C LEU A 235 -6.67 9.48 -14.72
N GLY A 236 -7.36 10.04 -13.73
CA GLY A 236 -6.77 10.91 -12.71
C GLY A 236 -5.75 10.19 -11.83
N TRP A 237 -6.05 8.95 -11.41
CA TRP A 237 -5.12 8.11 -10.66
C TRP A 237 -3.89 7.75 -11.49
N LEU A 238 -4.06 7.37 -12.76
CA LEU A 238 -2.94 7.14 -13.67
C LEU A 238 -2.07 8.41 -13.81
N ALA A 239 -2.70 9.57 -14.00
CA ALA A 239 -2.01 10.85 -14.05
C ALA A 239 -1.32 11.24 -12.73
N ALA A 240 -1.70 10.63 -11.60
CA ALA A 240 -1.07 10.84 -10.30
C ALA A 240 0.25 10.07 -10.14
N LEU A 241 0.48 9.01 -10.93
CA LEU A 241 1.63 8.10 -10.76
C LEU A 241 3.00 8.82 -10.75
N PRO A 242 3.29 9.82 -11.61
CA PRO A 242 4.55 10.55 -11.52
C PRO A 242 4.72 11.27 -10.18
N LEU A 243 3.65 11.88 -9.65
CA LEU A 243 3.67 12.56 -8.35
C LEU A 243 3.81 11.56 -7.21
N LEU A 244 3.18 10.40 -7.31
CA LEU A 244 3.34 9.30 -6.36
C LEU A 244 4.79 8.79 -6.35
N VAL A 245 5.42 8.59 -7.51
CA VAL A 245 6.83 8.20 -7.61
C VAL A 245 7.74 9.23 -6.95
N LEU A 246 7.52 10.52 -7.20
CA LEU A 246 8.27 11.59 -6.52
C LEU A 246 8.06 11.56 -4.99
N GLY A 247 6.82 11.33 -4.56
CA GLY A 247 6.49 11.15 -3.14
C GLY A 247 7.18 9.92 -2.52
N MET A 248 7.26 8.80 -3.24
CA MET A 248 7.99 7.59 -2.80
C MET A 248 9.50 7.79 -2.77
N ILE A 249 10.07 8.55 -3.70
CA ILE A 249 11.48 8.95 -3.66
C ILE A 249 11.72 9.77 -2.39
N ALA A 250 10.91 10.81 -2.14
CA ALA A 250 11.03 11.61 -0.92
C ALA A 250 10.86 10.76 0.36
N ALA A 251 9.89 9.84 0.38
CA ALA A 251 9.71 8.88 1.48
C ALA A 251 10.96 8.01 1.70
N SER A 252 11.61 7.56 0.62
CA SER A 252 12.83 6.74 0.69
C SER A 252 14.00 7.53 1.28
N TRP A 253 14.14 8.81 0.92
CA TRP A 253 15.12 9.71 1.53
C TRP A 253 14.84 9.93 3.03
N ILE A 254 13.58 10.18 3.41
CA ILE A 254 13.21 10.34 4.82
C ILE A 254 13.49 9.07 5.61
N THR A 255 13.15 7.90 5.06
CA THR A 255 13.43 6.59 5.67
C THR A 255 14.94 6.42 5.88
N LYS A 256 15.76 6.76 4.88
CA LYS A 256 17.22 6.68 4.98
C LYS A 256 17.79 7.62 6.07
N LEU A 257 17.19 8.80 6.25
CA LEU A 257 17.64 9.78 7.25
C LEU A 257 17.16 9.46 8.67
N THR A 258 15.99 8.85 8.82
CA THR A 258 15.33 8.66 10.13
C THR A 258 15.37 7.22 10.64
N GLY A 259 15.67 6.25 9.77
CA GLY A 259 15.55 4.81 10.06
C GLY A 259 14.11 4.32 10.22
N GLN A 260 13.11 5.18 10.04
CA GLN A 260 11.70 4.84 10.21
C GLN A 260 11.08 4.40 8.88
N PHE A 261 10.62 3.16 8.83
CA PHE A 261 9.93 2.62 7.66
C PHE A 261 8.42 2.86 7.75
N PRO A 262 7.77 3.26 6.64
CA PRO A 262 6.32 3.29 6.59
C PRO A 262 5.73 1.90 6.87
N SER A 263 4.89 1.79 7.90
CA SER A 263 4.15 0.58 8.22
C SER A 263 2.65 0.84 8.19
N HIS A 264 1.85 -0.15 7.81
CA HIS A 264 0.40 -0.05 7.86
C HIS A 264 -0.20 -1.22 8.67
N PRO A 265 -1.05 -0.96 9.67
CA PRO A 265 -1.70 -2.00 10.47
C PRO A 265 -2.53 -3.01 9.66
N ILE A 266 -2.86 -2.70 8.40
CA ILE A 266 -3.65 -3.58 7.54
C ILE A 266 -2.85 -4.83 7.15
N VAL A 267 -1.52 -4.74 7.09
CA VAL A 267 -0.64 -5.87 6.74
C VAL A 267 -0.83 -7.04 7.73
N GLU A 268 -1.00 -6.75 9.01
CA GLU A 268 -1.26 -7.76 10.05
C GLU A 268 -2.62 -8.44 9.86
N VAL A 269 -3.64 -7.70 9.41
CA VAL A 269 -4.97 -8.24 9.15
C VAL A 269 -4.96 -9.21 7.96
N PHE A 270 -4.11 -8.94 6.96
CA PHE A 270 -3.92 -9.83 5.80
C PHE A 270 -3.16 -11.11 6.14
N ALA A 271 -2.48 -11.20 7.30
CA ALA A 271 -1.96 -12.47 7.81
C ALA A 271 -3.03 -13.35 8.47
N GLY A 272 -4.26 -12.84 8.64
CA GLY A 272 -5.39 -13.54 9.24
C GLY A 272 -6.15 -14.47 8.29
N ASN A 273 -7.33 -14.93 8.74
CA ASN A 273 -8.20 -15.81 7.96
C ASN A 273 -8.90 -15.10 6.77
N GLY A 274 -9.52 -15.88 5.88
CA GLY A 274 -10.17 -15.34 4.67
C GLY A 274 -11.27 -14.30 4.93
N TRP A 275 -12.04 -14.44 6.01
CA TRP A 275 -13.06 -13.46 6.39
C TRP A 275 -12.45 -12.14 6.88
N ALA A 276 -11.35 -12.20 7.62
CA ALA A 276 -10.59 -11.02 8.03
C ALA A 276 -10.02 -10.28 6.81
N LYS A 277 -9.43 -11.02 5.85
CA LYS A 277 -8.95 -10.48 4.56
C LYS A 277 -10.11 -9.78 3.80
N LEU A 278 -11.25 -10.45 3.64
CA LEU A 278 -12.42 -9.89 2.96
C LEU A 278 -12.94 -8.61 3.64
N GLY A 279 -13.06 -8.63 4.96
CA GLY A 279 -13.48 -7.46 5.75
C GLY A 279 -12.51 -6.29 5.58
N ALA A 280 -11.20 -6.55 5.58
CA ALA A 280 -10.18 -5.52 5.36
C ALA A 280 -10.25 -4.92 3.96
N VAL A 281 -10.46 -5.74 2.92
CA VAL A 281 -10.65 -5.27 1.54
C VAL A 281 -11.90 -4.38 1.43
N VAL A 282 -13.04 -4.80 1.97
CA VAL A 282 -14.27 -3.99 1.92
C VAL A 282 -14.07 -2.66 2.66
N LEU A 283 -13.42 -2.68 3.82
CA LEU A 283 -13.13 -1.47 4.58
C LEU A 283 -12.20 -0.53 3.80
N ALA A 284 -11.11 -1.05 3.22
CA ALA A 284 -10.11 -0.25 2.52
C ALA A 284 -10.56 0.24 1.14
N VAL A 285 -11.37 -0.52 0.41
CA VAL A 285 -11.73 -0.22 -0.99
C VAL A 285 -13.09 0.48 -1.11
N VAL A 286 -13.99 0.30 -0.13
CA VAL A 286 -15.33 0.90 -0.16
C VAL A 286 -15.48 1.93 0.95
N TRP A 287 -15.36 1.50 2.21
CA TRP A 287 -15.68 2.36 3.34
C TRP A 287 -14.72 3.55 3.47
N ALA A 288 -13.41 3.32 3.41
CA ALA A 288 -12.40 4.38 3.50
C ALA A 288 -12.56 5.41 2.35
N PRO A 289 -12.59 5.02 1.06
CA PRO A 289 -12.81 5.98 -0.02
C PRO A 289 -14.12 6.76 0.11
N VAL A 290 -15.22 6.14 0.55
CA VAL A 290 -16.48 6.87 0.73
C VAL A 290 -16.38 7.87 1.90
N SER A 291 -16.01 7.39 3.08
CA SER A 291 -15.98 8.19 4.31
C SER A 291 -14.92 9.30 4.26
N GLU A 292 -13.72 8.98 3.80
CA GLU A 292 -12.61 9.92 3.75
C GLU A 292 -12.82 10.98 2.66
N GLU A 293 -13.30 10.62 1.47
CA GLU A 293 -13.56 11.63 0.43
C GLU A 293 -14.74 12.54 0.82
N LEU A 294 -15.76 12.03 1.53
CA LEU A 294 -16.81 12.88 2.09
C LEU A 294 -16.26 13.93 3.05
N MET A 295 -15.40 13.54 3.98
CA MET A 295 -14.87 14.45 4.99
C MET A 295 -13.79 15.39 4.43
N PHE A 296 -12.83 14.84 3.68
CA PHE A 296 -11.70 15.62 3.18
C PHE A 296 -12.05 16.44 1.94
N ARG A 297 -12.75 15.86 0.96
CA ARG A 297 -13.05 16.53 -0.33
C ARG A 297 -14.44 17.17 -0.33
N GLY A 298 -15.34 16.71 0.54
CA GLY A 298 -16.65 17.31 0.74
C GLY A 298 -16.70 18.43 1.78
N LEU A 299 -15.90 18.36 2.87
CA LEU A 299 -15.90 19.37 3.94
C LEU A 299 -14.60 20.16 4.01
N LEU A 300 -13.49 19.51 4.38
CA LEU A 300 -12.22 20.21 4.70
C LEU A 300 -11.69 21.03 3.53
N PHE A 301 -11.55 20.41 2.36
CA PHE A 301 -10.96 21.07 1.20
C PHE A 301 -11.80 22.26 0.70
N PRO A 302 -13.13 22.16 0.52
CA PRO A 302 -13.96 23.31 0.21
C PRO A 302 -13.98 24.37 1.30
N GLY A 303 -14.00 23.95 2.56
CA GLY A 303 -13.90 24.81 3.73
C GLY A 303 -12.65 25.68 3.67
N LEU A 304 -11.46 25.07 3.63
CA LEU A 304 -10.18 25.77 3.55
C LEU A 304 -10.07 26.64 2.28
N SER A 305 -10.57 26.17 1.15
CA SER A 305 -10.52 26.90 -0.12
C SER A 305 -11.34 28.19 -0.11
N ALA A 306 -12.39 28.27 0.71
CA ALA A 306 -13.17 29.49 0.91
C ALA A 306 -12.36 30.61 1.61
N TRP A 307 -11.30 30.25 2.35
CA TRP A 307 -10.45 31.18 3.10
C TRP A 307 -9.09 31.42 2.43
N LEU A 308 -8.44 30.36 1.92
CA LEU A 308 -7.02 30.37 1.52
C LEU A 308 -6.78 30.33 0.00
N ARG A 309 -7.84 30.40 -0.82
CA ARG A 309 -7.83 30.04 -2.25
C ARG A 309 -7.59 28.53 -2.44
N TRP A 310 -7.94 28.04 -3.62
CA TRP A 310 -7.99 26.59 -3.87
C TRP A 310 -6.63 25.89 -3.74
N LEU A 311 -5.52 26.52 -4.14
CA LEU A 311 -4.21 25.86 -4.12
C LEU A 311 -3.71 25.62 -2.68
N LEU A 312 -3.77 26.64 -1.83
CA LEU A 312 -3.39 26.50 -0.42
C LEU A 312 -4.38 25.61 0.34
N GLY A 313 -5.68 25.74 0.06
CA GLY A 313 -6.69 24.84 0.62
C GLY A 313 -6.46 23.37 0.25
N MET A 314 -6.05 23.10 -0.99
CA MET A 314 -5.69 21.77 -1.47
C MET A 314 -4.47 21.21 -0.74
N LEU A 315 -3.38 22.00 -0.67
CA LEU A 315 -2.13 21.57 -0.05
C LEU A 315 -2.32 21.31 1.45
N LEU A 316 -3.04 22.19 2.16
CA LEU A 316 -3.30 22.02 3.58
C LEU A 316 -4.24 20.83 3.85
N ALA A 317 -5.31 20.66 3.06
CA ALA A 317 -6.17 19.48 3.19
C ALA A 317 -5.41 18.17 2.92
N ALA A 318 -4.55 18.15 1.90
CA ALA A 318 -3.73 17.00 1.55
C ALA A 318 -2.69 16.68 2.64
N PHE A 319 -2.09 17.71 3.25
CA PHE A 319 -1.17 17.55 4.37
C PHE A 319 -1.88 16.98 5.60
N VAL A 320 -3.03 17.55 6.00
CA VAL A 320 -3.83 17.03 7.13
C VAL A 320 -4.26 15.58 6.87
N PHE A 321 -4.66 15.25 5.64
CA PHE A 321 -4.95 13.88 5.26
C PHE A 321 -3.74 12.96 5.46
N ALA A 322 -2.57 13.36 4.98
CA ALA A 322 -1.36 12.54 5.02
C ALA A 322 -0.80 12.33 6.44
N VAL A 323 -0.86 13.33 7.32
CA VAL A 323 -0.27 13.24 8.67
C VAL A 323 -1.12 12.44 9.66
N ILE A 324 -2.44 12.31 9.44
CA ILE A 324 -3.29 11.48 10.30
C ILE A 324 -3.22 9.98 9.95
N HIS A 325 -2.54 9.63 8.86
CA HIS A 325 -2.37 8.26 8.41
C HIS A 325 -1.29 7.53 9.21
N PRO A 326 -1.44 6.21 9.49
CA PRO A 326 -0.55 5.45 10.37
C PRO A 326 0.86 5.18 9.80
N GLN A 327 1.13 5.55 8.55
CA GLN A 327 2.40 5.31 7.84
C GLN A 327 3.55 6.20 8.33
N GLY A 328 3.29 7.09 9.30
CA GLY A 328 4.29 7.97 9.89
C GLY A 328 4.82 9.04 8.94
N TRP A 329 5.83 9.81 9.39
CA TRP A 329 6.39 10.95 8.65
C TRP A 329 6.97 10.57 7.29
N ALA A 330 7.57 9.38 7.18
CA ALA A 330 8.11 8.88 5.93
C ALA A 330 7.01 8.67 4.87
N GLY A 331 5.78 8.31 5.26
CA GLY A 331 4.66 8.13 4.33
C GLY A 331 4.04 9.43 3.81
N VAL A 332 4.26 10.55 4.50
CA VAL A 332 3.58 11.83 4.23
C VAL A 332 3.72 12.29 2.78
N PRO A 333 4.91 12.32 2.15
CA PRO A 333 5.04 12.86 0.79
C PRO A 333 4.23 12.08 -0.26
N ALA A 334 4.22 10.74 -0.17
CA ALA A 334 3.49 9.88 -1.09
C ALA A 334 1.96 10.02 -0.91
N ILE A 335 1.50 10.02 0.35
CA ILE A 335 0.07 10.14 0.67
C ILE A 335 -0.43 11.55 0.30
N MET A 336 0.37 12.59 0.57
CA MET A 336 0.04 13.98 0.23
C MET A 336 -0.07 14.18 -1.29
N ALA A 337 0.80 13.54 -2.08
CA ALA A 337 0.73 13.60 -3.54
C ALA A 337 -0.62 13.05 -4.07
N LEU A 338 -1.01 11.86 -3.64
CA LEU A 338 -2.32 11.27 -3.98
C LEU A 338 -3.47 12.16 -3.50
N ALA A 339 -3.37 12.63 -2.26
CA ALA A 339 -4.40 13.44 -1.64
C ALA A 339 -4.64 14.78 -2.37
N ALA A 340 -3.57 15.41 -2.86
CA ALA A 340 -3.65 16.60 -3.71
C ALA A 340 -4.29 16.28 -5.06
N THR A 341 -3.96 15.14 -5.69
CA THR A 341 -4.60 14.72 -6.93
C THR A 341 -6.10 14.46 -6.77
N PHE A 342 -6.55 13.88 -5.66
CA PHE A 342 -7.97 13.68 -5.39
C PHE A 342 -8.71 15.01 -5.21
N SER A 343 -8.09 15.98 -4.56
CA SER A 343 -8.61 17.35 -4.47
C SER A 343 -8.68 18.04 -5.85
N PHE A 344 -7.69 17.81 -6.72
CA PHE A 344 -7.74 18.27 -8.11
C PHE A 344 -8.91 17.63 -8.88
N LEU A 345 -9.13 16.32 -8.72
CA LEU A 345 -10.28 15.63 -9.32
C LEU A 345 -11.60 16.21 -8.80
N ARG A 346 -11.70 16.48 -7.50
CA ARG A 346 -12.85 17.14 -6.89
C ARG A 346 -13.11 18.53 -7.48
N MET A 347 -12.06 19.31 -7.78
CA MET A 347 -12.21 20.60 -8.47
C MET A 347 -12.65 20.44 -9.92
N TRP A 348 -12.00 19.56 -10.67
CA TRP A 348 -12.31 19.39 -12.07
C TRP A 348 -13.75 18.88 -12.27
N ARG A 349 -14.18 17.92 -11.46
CA ARG A 349 -15.44 17.20 -11.65
C ARG A 349 -16.63 17.75 -10.87
N GLN A 350 -16.35 18.50 -9.80
CA GLN A 350 -17.34 18.92 -8.80
C GLN A 350 -18.04 17.80 -8.01
N SER A 351 -18.01 16.56 -8.52
CA SER A 351 -18.51 15.35 -7.87
C SER A 351 -17.42 14.66 -7.04
N LEU A 352 -17.85 13.92 -6.02
CA LEU A 352 -16.98 13.01 -5.25
C LEU A 352 -16.73 11.67 -5.94
N ILE A 353 -17.47 11.31 -6.99
CA ILE A 353 -17.34 9.98 -7.63
C ILE A 353 -15.94 9.76 -8.19
N ALA A 354 -15.36 10.76 -8.85
CA ALA A 354 -14.02 10.66 -9.43
C ALA A 354 -12.92 10.47 -8.37
N PRO A 355 -12.81 11.31 -7.31
CA PRO A 355 -11.83 11.07 -6.26
C PRO A 355 -12.10 9.78 -5.46
N MET A 356 -13.36 9.42 -5.18
CA MET A 356 -13.69 8.12 -4.56
C MET A 356 -13.21 6.94 -5.40
N THR A 357 -13.38 7.02 -6.73
CA THR A 357 -12.90 5.97 -7.64
C THR A 357 -11.38 5.88 -7.65
N ALA A 358 -10.69 7.02 -7.73
CA ALA A 358 -9.22 7.06 -7.71
C ALA A 358 -8.64 6.52 -6.39
N HIS A 359 -9.27 6.85 -5.28
CA HIS A 359 -8.90 6.36 -3.96
C HIS A 359 -9.19 4.86 -3.81
N ALA A 360 -10.39 4.39 -4.19
CA ALA A 360 -10.73 2.96 -4.18
C ALA A 360 -9.80 2.14 -5.08
N LEU A 361 -9.43 2.66 -6.26
CA LEU A 361 -8.46 2.03 -7.14
C LEU A 361 -7.08 1.91 -6.49
N ASN A 362 -6.58 2.99 -5.87
CA ASN A 362 -5.31 2.99 -5.16
C ASN A 362 -5.30 1.92 -4.06
N ASN A 363 -6.31 1.92 -3.20
CA ASN A 363 -6.41 0.98 -2.09
C ASN A 363 -6.63 -0.45 -2.58
N GLY A 364 -7.39 -0.64 -3.66
CA GLY A 364 -7.64 -1.93 -4.28
C GLY A 364 -6.38 -2.55 -4.86
N ILE A 365 -5.53 -1.76 -5.53
CA ILE A 365 -4.24 -2.22 -6.04
C ILE A 365 -3.33 -2.62 -4.87
N MET A 366 -3.25 -1.82 -3.81
CA MET A 366 -2.47 -2.17 -2.61
C MET A 366 -2.97 -3.46 -1.95
N CYS A 367 -4.30 -3.61 -1.80
CA CYS A 367 -4.89 -4.84 -1.25
C CYS A 367 -4.63 -6.05 -2.14
N ALA A 368 -4.74 -5.90 -3.47
CA ALA A 368 -4.45 -6.98 -4.41
C ALA A 368 -2.98 -7.40 -4.35
N MET A 369 -2.05 -6.44 -4.26
CA MET A 369 -0.63 -6.73 -4.05
C MET A 369 -0.40 -7.49 -2.75
N LEU A 370 -1.06 -7.10 -1.65
CA LEU A 370 -0.99 -7.84 -0.39
C LEU A 370 -1.53 -9.27 -0.54
N LEU A 371 -2.68 -9.48 -1.19
CA LEU A 371 -3.22 -10.84 -1.42
C LEU A 371 -2.30 -11.72 -2.27
N LEU A 372 -1.53 -11.14 -3.19
CA LEU A 372 -0.56 -11.89 -4.00
C LEU A 372 0.69 -12.28 -3.20
N LEU A 373 0.98 -11.58 -2.11
CA LEU A 373 2.10 -11.86 -1.22
C LEU A 373 1.76 -12.86 -0.10
N TRP A 374 0.48 -13.16 0.13
CA TRP A 374 -0.05 -14.00 1.24
C TRP A 374 -1.05 -15.06 0.79
#